data_AF-A0A2V7B8I5-F1
#
_entry.id   AF-A0A2V7B8I5-F1
#
_cell.length_a   1.000
_cell.length_b   1.000
_cell.length_c   1.000
_cell.angle_alpha   90.00
_cell.angle_beta   90.00
_cell.angle_gamma   90.00
#
_symmetry.space_group_name_H-M   'P 1'
#
loop_
_entity.id
_entity.type
_entity.pdbx_description
1 polymer ?
#
loop_
_entity_poly.entity_id
_entity_poly.type
_entity_poly.pdbx_seq_one_letter_code
_entity_poly.pdbx_strand_id
1 'polypeptide(L)'
;MKSGVARAVVVLLGAVLAGGVSTVGAQAPAGDCRVIDDFSKAAVGEFPSDWKVRKDAGKEVYVVKEEDGKRFLHAYAKNLGIQAAKEYEWDLKAYPVLAWSWRPVEFPRGADE
;
A
#
# COMPACT_ATOMS: atom_id res chain seq x y z
N MET A 1 61.52 34.31 -16.96
CA MET A 1 60.68 35.48 -16.61
C MET A 1 59.51 35.54 -17.58
N LYS A 2 58.25 35.46 -17.07
CA LYS A 2 56.95 35.90 -17.66
C LYS A 2 56.55 35.28 -19.01
N SER A 3 55.33 34.87 -19.36
CA SER A 3 53.95 34.80 -18.84
C SER A 3 53.23 33.90 -19.88
N GLY A 4 52.43 32.87 -19.60
CA GLY A 4 51.14 32.92 -18.91
C GLY A 4 50.00 33.39 -19.86
N VAL A 5 49.28 32.45 -20.51
CA VAL A 5 47.82 32.52 -20.76
C VAL A 5 47.29 31.08 -20.82
N ALA A 6 46.66 30.63 -19.73
CA ALA A 6 45.89 29.38 -19.73
C ALA A 6 44.47 29.70 -20.24
N ARG A 7 44.02 29.00 -21.29
CA ARG A 7 42.62 28.98 -21.69
C ARG A 7 41.88 28.03 -20.74
N ALA A 8 41.08 28.59 -19.84
CA ALA A 8 40.18 27.80 -19.01
C ALA A 8 39.04 27.25 -19.89
N VAL A 9 39.07 25.95 -20.17
CA VAL A 9 37.89 25.22 -20.65
C VAL A 9 37.14 24.76 -19.40
N VAL A 10 36.04 25.43 -19.09
CA VAL A 10 35.13 25.00 -18.03
C VAL A 10 34.28 23.86 -18.60
N VAL A 11 34.64 22.62 -18.29
CA VAL A 11 33.76 21.47 -18.51
C VAL A 11 32.85 21.38 -17.29
N LEU A 12 31.61 21.85 -17.44
CA LEU A 12 30.56 21.60 -16.44
C LEU A 12 30.14 20.13 -16.57
N LEU A 13 30.73 19.25 -15.76
CA LEU A 13 30.13 17.95 -15.46
C LEU A 13 28.90 18.20 -14.58
N GLY A 14 27.73 18.29 -15.21
CA GLY A 14 26.45 18.22 -14.51
C GLY A 14 26.26 16.80 -13.96
N ALA A 15 26.53 16.60 -12.68
CA ALA A 15 26.13 15.38 -11.98
C ALA A 15 24.60 15.36 -11.87
N VAL A 16 23.94 14.58 -12.74
CA VAL A 16 22.52 14.27 -12.61
C VAL A 16 22.39 13.32 -11.42
N LEU A 17 22.12 13.87 -10.25
CA LEU A 17 21.69 13.09 -9.09
C LEU A 17 20.35 12.45 -9.42
N ALA A 18 20.36 11.13 -9.62
CA ALA A 18 19.18 10.30 -9.71
C ALA A 18 18.44 10.32 -8.36
N GLY A 19 17.66 11.38 -8.14
CA GLY A 19 16.65 11.42 -7.09
C GLY A 19 15.53 10.49 -7.48
N GLY A 20 15.59 9.24 -7.02
CA GLY A 20 14.46 8.31 -7.11
C GLY A 20 13.25 8.98 -6.48
N VAL A 21 12.21 9.22 -7.29
CA VAL A 21 10.91 9.67 -6.79
C VAL A 21 10.36 8.54 -5.93
N SER A 22 10.56 8.63 -4.62
CA SER A 22 9.82 7.81 -3.67
C SER A 22 8.37 8.29 -3.74
N THR A 23 7.53 7.56 -4.46
CA THR A 23 6.07 7.69 -4.34
C THR A 23 5.67 7.15 -2.96
N VAL A 24 5.93 7.94 -1.92
CA VAL A 24 5.31 7.70 -0.62
C VAL A 24 3.82 7.94 -0.85
N GLY A 25 3.04 6.86 -0.88
CA GLY A 25 1.58 6.94 -0.99
C GLY A 25 1.06 7.91 0.07
N ALA A 26 0.04 8.70 -0.28
CA ALA A 26 -0.55 9.68 0.62
C ALA A 26 -1.03 8.98 1.91
N GLN A 27 -0.23 9.05 2.96
CA GLN A 27 -0.66 8.67 4.30
C GLN A 27 -1.39 9.85 4.90
N ALA A 28 -2.66 9.66 5.25
CA ALA A 28 -3.39 10.63 6.06
C ALA A 28 -2.57 10.92 7.33
N PRO A 29 -2.50 12.18 7.78
CA PRO A 29 -1.77 12.52 9.00
C PRO A 29 -2.33 11.69 10.17
N ALA A 30 -1.47 10.84 10.74
CA ALA A 30 -1.85 9.80 11.69
C ALA A 30 -2.33 10.33 13.06
N GLY A 31 -2.28 11.65 13.29
CA GLY A 31 -2.55 12.27 14.60
C GLY A 31 -3.97 12.01 15.13
N ASP A 32 -4.97 11.87 14.24
CA ASP A 32 -6.39 11.79 14.62
C ASP A 32 -7.16 10.61 13.99
N CYS A 33 -6.49 9.70 13.28
CA CYS A 33 -7.16 8.57 12.64
C CYS A 33 -7.52 7.47 13.64
N ARG A 34 -8.76 6.94 13.55
CA ARG A 34 -9.16 5.72 14.26
C ARG A 34 -8.84 4.49 13.41
N VAL A 35 -8.09 3.55 13.98
CA VAL A 35 -7.73 2.29 13.30
C VAL A 35 -8.94 1.35 13.31
N ILE A 36 -9.47 1.04 12.13
CA ILE A 36 -10.52 0.01 11.93
C ILE A 36 -9.87 -1.38 11.96
N ASP A 37 -8.78 -1.54 11.20
CA ASP A 37 -7.98 -2.76 11.16
C ASP A 37 -6.56 -2.47 10.66
N ASP A 38 -5.57 -3.05 11.33
CA ASP A 38 -4.18 -3.11 10.91
C ASP A 38 -3.69 -4.57 10.76
N PHE A 39 -4.61 -5.54 10.91
CA PHE A 39 -4.40 -6.99 10.85
C PHE A 39 -3.36 -7.53 11.84
N SER A 40 -2.88 -6.73 12.79
CA SER A 40 -1.85 -7.14 13.77
C SER A 40 -2.33 -8.27 14.70
N LYS A 41 -3.64 -8.36 14.93
CA LYS A 41 -4.29 -9.35 15.80
C LYS A 41 -4.51 -10.71 15.12
N ALA A 42 -4.49 -10.76 13.79
CA ALA A 42 -4.74 -11.98 13.03
C ALA A 42 -3.44 -12.75 12.80
N ALA A 43 -3.52 -14.08 12.79
CA ALA A 43 -2.39 -14.94 12.49
C ALA A 43 -2.08 -14.91 10.99
N VAL A 44 -0.80 -14.95 10.65
CA VAL A 44 -0.35 -15.05 9.25
C VAL A 44 -0.81 -16.39 8.68
N GLY A 45 -1.37 -16.36 7.47
CA GLY A 45 -1.93 -17.51 6.79
C GLY A 45 -3.40 -17.78 7.08
N GLU A 46 -4.01 -17.03 8.01
CA GLU A 46 -5.42 -17.22 8.38
C GLU A 46 -6.31 -16.10 7.84
N PHE A 47 -7.60 -16.42 7.70
CA PHE A 47 -8.63 -15.41 7.50
C PHE A 47 -8.91 -14.69 8.85
N PRO A 48 -8.99 -13.35 8.88
CA PRO A 48 -9.22 -12.61 10.13
C PRO A 48 -10.56 -12.99 10.79
N SER A 49 -10.54 -13.21 12.10
CA SER A 49 -11.69 -13.76 12.84
C SER A 49 -12.87 -12.79 12.99
N ASP A 50 -12.63 -11.48 12.93
CA ASP A 50 -13.64 -10.42 12.98
C ASP A 50 -14.13 -9.96 11.59
N TRP A 51 -13.64 -10.60 10.53
CA TRP A 51 -14.13 -10.42 9.17
C TRP A 51 -15.14 -11.52 8.82
N LYS A 52 -15.95 -11.27 7.78
CA LYS A 52 -16.93 -12.21 7.25
C LYS A 52 -16.74 -12.34 5.74
N VAL A 53 -16.83 -13.57 5.24
CA VAL A 53 -16.90 -13.85 3.79
C VAL A 53 -18.33 -14.04 3.34
N ARG A 54 -18.66 -13.64 2.12
CA ARG A 54 -20.00 -13.87 1.55
C ARG A 54 -20.33 -15.35 1.40
N LYS A 55 -19.33 -16.19 1.09
CA LYS A 55 -19.40 -17.66 1.02
C LYS A 55 -18.10 -18.25 1.55
N ASP A 56 -18.11 -19.47 2.08
CA ASP A 56 -16.91 -20.07 2.70
C ASP A 56 -15.70 -20.15 1.78
N ALA A 57 -15.90 -20.29 0.46
CA ALA A 57 -14.82 -20.24 -0.54
C ALA A 57 -13.97 -18.95 -0.48
N GLY A 58 -14.47 -17.88 0.14
CA GLY A 58 -13.71 -16.65 0.32
C GLY A 58 -12.57 -16.76 1.34
N LYS A 59 -12.63 -17.71 2.29
CA LYS A 59 -11.58 -17.86 3.32
C LYS A 59 -10.25 -18.31 2.72
N GLU A 60 -10.28 -18.98 1.57
CA GLU A 60 -9.07 -19.37 0.83
C GLU A 60 -8.56 -18.23 -0.08
N VAL A 61 -9.43 -17.28 -0.45
CA VAL A 61 -9.06 -16.11 -1.26
C VAL A 61 -8.37 -15.05 -0.41
N TYR A 62 -8.85 -14.84 0.82
CA TYR A 62 -8.40 -13.79 1.71
C TYR A 62 -7.63 -14.37 2.89
N VAL A 63 -6.34 -14.09 2.97
CA VAL A 63 -5.49 -14.53 4.09
C VAL A 63 -4.58 -13.40 4.55
N VAL A 64 -4.25 -13.36 5.83
CA VAL A 64 -3.29 -12.38 6.35
C VAL A 64 -1.87 -12.77 5.94
N LYS A 65 -1.13 -11.80 5.42
CA LYS A 65 0.30 -11.92 5.13
C LYS A 65 1.08 -10.85 5.88
N GLU A 66 2.39 -11.04 5.95
CA GLU A 66 3.33 -10.11 6.57
C GLU A 66 4.47 -9.78 5.60
N GLU A 67 4.79 -8.50 5.47
CA GLU A 67 5.92 -7.97 4.70
C GLU A 67 6.54 -6.84 5.52
N ASP A 68 7.86 -6.88 5.75
CA ASP A 68 8.60 -5.88 6.53
C ASP A 68 7.98 -5.54 7.90
N GLY A 69 7.46 -6.56 8.60
CA GLY A 69 6.83 -6.43 9.92
C GLY A 69 5.43 -5.79 9.89
N LYS A 70 4.84 -5.55 8.72
CA LYS A 70 3.45 -5.09 8.56
C LYS A 70 2.56 -6.22 8.11
N ARG A 71 1.48 -6.46 8.85
CA ARG A 71 0.42 -7.39 8.45
C ARG A 71 -0.61 -6.70 7.57
N PHE A 72 -1.16 -7.45 6.61
CA PHE A 72 -2.19 -6.98 5.70
C PHE A 72 -3.04 -8.15 5.20
N LEU A 73 -4.29 -7.85 4.81
CA LEU A 73 -5.14 -8.82 4.13
C LEU A 73 -4.70 -8.96 2.67
N HIS A 74 -4.25 -10.14 2.30
CA HIS A 74 -3.90 -10.48 0.92
C HIS A 74 -5.06 -11.19 0.25
N ALA A 75 -5.45 -10.71 -0.94
CA ALA A 75 -6.45 -11.36 -1.78
C ALA A 75 -5.77 -12.07 -2.96
N TYR A 76 -6.09 -13.35 -3.17
CA TYR A 76 -5.69 -14.11 -4.34
C TYR A 76 -6.84 -14.94 -4.88
N ALA A 77 -7.47 -14.44 -5.93
CA ALA A 77 -8.63 -15.06 -6.54
C ALA A 77 -8.25 -15.75 -7.86
N LYS A 78 -8.82 -16.93 -8.10
CA LYS A 78 -8.72 -17.66 -9.37
C LYS A 78 -10.12 -17.92 -9.90
N ASN A 79 -10.52 -17.19 -10.95
CA ASN A 79 -11.85 -17.29 -11.57
C ASN A 79 -13.01 -17.21 -10.55
N LEU A 80 -12.85 -16.40 -9.51
CA LEU A 80 -13.81 -16.29 -8.41
C LEU A 80 -13.97 -14.82 -8.00
N GLY A 81 -15.17 -14.28 -8.18
CA GLY A 81 -15.58 -13.02 -7.58
C GLY A 81 -16.26 -13.29 -6.24
N ILE A 82 -15.62 -12.92 -5.13
CA ILE A 82 -16.18 -13.09 -3.80
C ILE A 82 -15.78 -11.92 -2.90
N GLN A 83 -16.66 -11.54 -1.98
CA GLN A 83 -16.45 -10.43 -1.07
C GLN A 83 -16.09 -10.93 0.32
N ALA A 84 -15.19 -10.20 0.98
CA ALA A 84 -14.99 -10.24 2.41
C ALA A 84 -15.18 -8.82 2.99
N ALA A 85 -15.79 -8.73 4.16
CA ALA A 85 -16.06 -7.45 4.82
C ALA A 85 -15.96 -7.57 6.34
N LYS A 86 -15.53 -6.49 6.97
CA LYS A 86 -15.63 -6.28 8.42
C LYS A 86 -16.81 -5.38 8.71
N GLU A 87 -17.65 -5.80 9.64
CA GLU A 87 -18.70 -4.96 10.18
C GLU A 87 -18.10 -4.07 11.27
N TYR A 88 -18.34 -2.76 11.19
CA TYR A 88 -17.76 -1.80 12.12
C TYR A 88 -18.70 -0.60 12.29
N GLU A 89 -18.98 -0.21 13.53
CA GLU A 89 -19.75 0.99 13.84
C GLU A 89 -18.86 2.23 13.73
N TRP A 90 -19.36 3.27 13.06
CA TRP A 90 -18.56 4.45 12.74
C TRP A 90 -19.33 5.75 12.91
N ASP A 91 -18.72 6.73 13.60
CA ASP A 91 -19.27 8.08 13.71
C ASP A 91 -18.84 8.92 12.52
N LEU A 92 -19.72 9.02 11.52
CA LEU A 92 -19.49 9.81 10.31
C LEU A 92 -19.43 11.33 10.57
N LYS A 93 -19.97 11.83 11.69
CA LYS A 93 -19.89 13.25 12.04
C LYS A 93 -18.52 13.59 12.61
N ALA A 94 -17.97 12.71 13.45
CA ALA A 94 -16.64 12.88 14.03
C ALA A 94 -15.52 12.52 13.05
N TYR A 95 -15.72 11.49 12.23
CA TYR A 95 -14.71 10.94 11.32
C TYR A 95 -15.28 10.78 9.90
N PRO A 96 -15.42 11.87 9.11
CA PRO A 96 -16.09 11.82 7.81
C PRO A 96 -15.26 11.17 6.69
N VAL A 97 -13.99 10.82 6.94
CA VAL A 97 -13.06 10.28 5.95
C VAL A 97 -12.58 8.90 6.38
N LEU A 98 -12.72 7.92 5.49
CA LEU A 98 -12.05 6.64 5.58
C LEU A 98 -10.77 6.67 4.74
N ALA A 99 -9.67 6.20 5.33
CA ALA A 99 -8.40 6.04 4.65
C ALA A 99 -7.97 4.58 4.72
N TRP A 100 -7.54 4.03 3.59
CA TRP A 100 -7.01 2.67 3.51
C TRP A 100 -5.83 2.64 2.54
N SER A 101 -4.90 1.72 2.79
CA SER A 101 -3.78 1.44 1.89
C SER A 101 -4.00 0.09 1.23
N TRP A 102 -3.81 0.04 -0.08
CA TRP A 102 -3.90 -1.19 -0.87
C TRP A 102 -2.85 -1.16 -1.97
N ARG A 103 -2.44 -2.35 -2.44
CA ARG A 103 -1.45 -2.51 -3.52
C ARG A 103 -1.93 -3.60 -4.47
N PRO A 104 -2.24 -3.29 -5.74
CA PRO A 104 -2.45 -4.34 -6.73
C PRO A 104 -1.12 -5.02 -7.05
N VAL A 105 -1.15 -6.35 -7.18
CA VAL A 105 0.01 -7.13 -7.66
C VAL A 105 -0.20 -7.51 -9.12
N GLU A 106 -1.39 -8.02 -9.44
CA GLU A 106 -1.82 -8.38 -10.79
C GLU A 106 -3.33 -8.13 -10.87
N PHE A 107 -3.79 -7.49 -11.94
CA PHE A 107 -5.21 -7.35 -12.23
C PHE A 107 -5.72 -8.57 -13.01
N PRO A 108 -6.97 -9.02 -12.82
CA PRO A 108 -7.53 -10.10 -13.60
C PRO A 108 -7.50 -9.76 -15.10
N ARG A 109 -7.00 -10.69 -15.92
CA ARG A 109 -6.94 -10.50 -17.38
C ARG A 109 -8.35 -10.36 -17.95
N GLY A 110 -8.57 -9.28 -18.70
CA GLY A 110 -9.86 -8.97 -19.31
C GLY A 110 -10.88 -8.38 -18.34
N ALA A 111 -10.49 -7.98 -17.13
CA ALA A 111 -11.33 -7.14 -16.28
C ALA A 111 -11.51 -5.74 -16.92
N ASP A 112 -12.71 -5.18 -16.80
CA ASP A 112 -13.17 -3.95 -17.43
C ASP A 112 -13.93 -3.02 -16.46
N GLU A 113 -13.49 -2.96 -15.19
CA GLU A 113 -14.14 -2.16 -14.12
C GLU A 113 -14.70 -0.79 -14.56
#